data_AF-A0A174I2K6-F1
#
_entry.id   AF-A0A174I2K6-F1
#
_cell.length_a   1.000
_cell.length_b   1.000
_cell.length_c   1.000
_cell.angle_alpha   90.00
_cell.angle_beta   90.00
_cell.angle_gamma   90.00
#
_symmetry.space_group_name_H-M   'P 1'
#
loop_
_entity.id
_entity.type
_entity.pdbx_description
1 polymer ?
#
loop_
_entity_poly.entity_id
_entity_poly.type
_entity_poly.pdbx_seq_one_letter_code
_entity_poly.pdbx_strand_id
1 'polypeptide(L)'
;MQDRIDYKKIDFNSAREILGGKNVVFTGRGFLVRGELMRLARQAGANVDTVVTKKCDLLIVGEKPGSKLRKAKVLGCEIITTNDFKDILEGKISNVENDIDEDILNINTNENINEVIYILRKNILLLINNEAIKMKTIRNIKLNGGNIIENFEEEKVDLIVYQPSSKITNILDKAKKDNINTISLGVFNKMLMN
;
A
#
# COMPACT_ATOMS: atom_id res chain seq x y z
N MET A 1 0.85 17.95 -25.32
CA MET A 1 0.80 18.95 -24.24
C MET A 1 1.29 18.24 -22.99
N GLN A 2 2.41 18.67 -22.41
CA GLN A 2 3.00 17.97 -21.27
C GLN A 2 2.19 18.38 -20.04
N ASP A 3 1.49 17.43 -19.41
CA ASP A 3 0.69 17.68 -18.21
C ASP A 3 1.60 18.23 -17.11
N ARG A 4 1.60 19.55 -16.96
CA ARG A 4 2.41 20.23 -15.95
C ARG A 4 1.79 19.93 -14.59
N ILE A 5 2.60 19.38 -13.68
CA ILE A 5 2.26 19.44 -12.27
C ILE A 5 2.27 20.91 -11.84
N ASP A 6 1.25 21.33 -11.10
CA ASP A 6 1.26 22.64 -10.47
C ASP A 6 2.00 22.49 -9.15
N TYR A 7 3.28 22.89 -9.12
CA TYR A 7 4.13 22.78 -7.93
C TYR A 7 3.54 23.52 -6.70
N LYS A 8 2.62 24.48 -6.89
CA LYS A 8 1.94 25.17 -5.79
C LYS A 8 0.89 24.31 -5.10
N LYS A 9 0.43 23.24 -5.74
CA LYS A 9 -0.55 22.29 -5.19
C LYS A 9 0.08 21.14 -4.44
N ILE A 10 1.41 21.06 -4.39
CA ILE A 10 2.09 19.96 -3.73
C ILE A 10 2.05 20.19 -2.21
N ASP A 11 1.50 19.23 -1.50
CA ASP A 11 1.52 19.14 -0.05
C ASP A 11 2.50 18.03 0.37
N PHE A 12 3.73 18.42 0.67
CA PHE A 12 4.75 17.45 1.12
C PHE A 12 4.49 16.92 2.53
N ASN A 13 3.69 17.60 3.35
CA ASN A 13 3.37 17.11 4.69
C ASN A 13 2.37 15.95 4.58
N SER A 14 1.26 16.16 3.86
CA SER A 14 0.30 15.09 3.57
C SER A 14 0.95 13.94 2.78
N ALA A 15 1.75 14.25 1.75
CA ALA A 15 2.46 13.23 1.00
C ALA A 15 3.44 12.42 1.86
N ARG A 16 4.02 13.02 2.91
CA ARG A 16 4.96 12.35 3.83
C ARG A 16 4.26 11.35 4.75
N GLU A 17 3.00 11.56 5.11
CA GLU A 17 2.21 10.57 5.85
C GLU A 17 2.10 9.26 5.06
N ILE A 18 2.01 9.36 3.74
CA ILE A 18 1.88 8.20 2.85
C ILE A 18 3.24 7.66 2.41
N LEU A 19 4.20 8.51 2.05
CA LEU A 19 5.45 8.10 1.41
C LEU A 19 6.66 8.05 2.35
N GLY A 20 6.54 8.61 3.54
CA GLY A 20 7.60 8.71 4.53
C GLY A 20 8.23 7.34 4.84
N GLY A 21 9.55 7.25 4.71
CA GLY A 21 10.32 6.04 5.02
C GLY A 21 10.16 4.88 4.02
N LYS A 22 9.18 4.91 3.10
CA LYS A 22 8.99 3.85 2.11
C LYS A 22 10.16 3.81 1.11
N ASN A 23 10.62 2.61 0.79
CA ASN A 23 11.56 2.35 -0.28
C ASN A 23 10.81 2.28 -1.62
N VAL A 24 10.96 3.34 -2.42
CA VAL A 24 10.24 3.57 -3.66
C VAL A 24 11.13 3.30 -4.87
N VAL A 25 10.59 2.61 -5.87
CA VAL A 25 11.23 2.44 -7.18
C VAL A 25 10.30 2.95 -8.27
N PHE A 26 10.86 3.68 -9.24
CA PHE A 26 10.11 4.14 -10.41
C PHE A 26 10.41 3.27 -11.64
N THR A 27 9.38 2.96 -12.43
CA THR A 27 9.57 2.32 -13.75
C THR A 27 8.54 2.82 -14.77
N GLY A 28 8.87 2.74 -16.06
CA GLY A 28 8.04 3.30 -17.13
C GLY A 28 8.13 4.83 -17.27
N ARG A 29 7.42 5.41 -18.23
CA ARG A 29 7.37 6.86 -18.52
C ARG A 29 6.24 7.50 -17.71
N GLY A 30 6.53 8.57 -16.98
CA GLY A 30 5.54 9.33 -16.21
C GLY A 30 5.24 10.70 -16.80
N PHE A 31 4.46 11.49 -16.07
CA PHE A 31 4.12 12.88 -16.43
C PHE A 31 5.31 13.85 -16.30
N LEU A 32 6.33 13.49 -15.50
CA LEU A 32 7.62 14.17 -15.43
C LEU A 32 8.78 13.23 -15.81
N VAL A 33 9.94 13.82 -16.06
CA VAL A 33 11.17 13.05 -16.20
C VAL A 33 11.47 12.31 -14.90
N ARG A 34 12.05 11.11 -15.00
CA ARG A 34 12.26 10.23 -13.85
C ARG A 34 13.04 10.89 -12.71
N GLY A 35 14.01 11.74 -13.04
CA GLY A 35 14.78 12.50 -12.04
C GLY A 35 13.91 13.42 -11.18
N GLU A 36 12.91 14.08 -11.78
CA GLU A 36 11.99 14.95 -11.04
C GLU A 36 11.01 14.14 -10.19
N LEU A 37 10.47 13.04 -10.69
CA LEU A 37 9.63 12.13 -9.91
C LEU A 37 10.37 11.62 -8.67
N MET A 38 11.62 11.21 -8.84
CA MET A 38 12.48 10.76 -7.74
C MET A 38 12.79 11.90 -6.75
N ARG A 39 12.97 13.14 -7.22
CA ARG A 39 13.16 14.31 -6.35
C ARG A 39 11.92 14.55 -5.49
N LEU A 40 10.73 14.55 -6.10
CA LEU A 40 9.47 14.77 -5.39
C LEU A 40 9.21 13.69 -4.34
N ALA A 41 9.47 12.43 -4.66
CA ALA A 41 9.33 11.33 -3.69
C ALA A 41 10.28 11.49 -2.50
N ARG A 42 11.54 11.91 -2.72
CA ARG A 42 12.48 12.19 -1.63
C ARG A 42 12.05 13.38 -0.77
N GLN A 43 11.50 14.43 -1.38
CA GLN A 43 10.96 15.58 -0.65
C GLN A 43 9.74 15.17 0.21
N ALA A 44 8.92 14.24 -0.27
CA ALA A 44 7.86 13.58 0.50
C ALA A 44 8.39 12.52 1.50
N GLY A 45 9.71 12.46 1.75
CA GLY A 45 10.30 11.59 2.78
C GLY A 45 10.52 10.13 2.38
N ALA A 46 10.35 9.76 1.11
CA ALA A 46 10.63 8.40 0.64
C ALA A 46 12.13 8.14 0.42
N ASN A 47 12.54 6.89 0.62
CA ASN A 47 13.83 6.37 0.20
C ASN A 47 13.72 5.91 -1.26
N VAL A 48 14.48 6.50 -2.19
CA VAL A 48 14.30 6.22 -3.63
C VAL A 48 15.45 5.39 -4.19
N ASP A 49 15.10 4.19 -4.68
CA ASP A 49 16.01 3.21 -5.27
C ASP A 49 15.82 3.06 -6.79
N THR A 50 16.82 2.48 -7.46
CA THR A 50 16.80 2.20 -8.90
C THR A 50 16.50 0.74 -9.24
N VAL A 51 16.55 -0.14 -8.25
CA VAL A 51 16.42 -1.60 -8.42
C VAL A 51 15.29 -2.10 -7.53
N VAL A 52 14.41 -2.92 -8.09
CA VAL A 52 13.41 -3.65 -7.31
C VAL A 52 14.12 -4.77 -6.54
N THR A 53 14.16 -4.64 -5.22
CA THR A 53 14.70 -5.64 -4.27
C THR A 53 13.60 -6.10 -3.31
N LYS A 54 13.90 -7.02 -2.38
CA LYS A 54 12.96 -7.40 -1.31
C LYS A 54 12.59 -6.24 -0.38
N LYS A 55 13.43 -5.19 -0.33
CA LYS A 55 13.17 -3.97 0.46
C LYS A 55 12.22 -3.00 -0.27
N CYS A 56 11.89 -3.23 -1.55
CA CYS A 56 10.94 -2.41 -2.30
C CYS A 56 9.59 -2.44 -1.59
N ASP A 57 9.17 -1.29 -1.10
CA ASP A 57 7.87 -1.12 -0.47
C ASP A 57 6.84 -0.73 -1.52
N LEU A 58 7.22 0.17 -2.44
CA LEU A 58 6.34 0.74 -3.44
C LEU A 58 7.03 0.86 -4.81
N LEU A 59 6.41 0.28 -5.84
CA LEU A 59 6.78 0.48 -7.23
C LEU A 59 5.79 1.46 -7.88
N ILE A 60 6.29 2.61 -8.30
CA ILE A 60 5.50 3.62 -9.03
C ILE A 60 5.68 3.39 -10.53
N VAL A 61 4.58 3.08 -11.21
CA VAL A 61 4.56 2.63 -12.60
C VAL A 61 3.96 3.69 -13.53
N GLY A 62 4.75 4.06 -14.53
CA GLY A 62 4.30 4.80 -15.71
C GLY A 62 4.15 3.89 -16.93
N GLU A 63 4.04 4.48 -18.12
CA GLU A 63 3.89 3.73 -19.37
C GLU A 63 5.08 2.81 -19.67
N LYS A 64 4.80 1.64 -20.26
CA LYS A 64 5.82 0.65 -20.65
C LYS A 64 6.81 0.30 -19.51
N PRO A 65 6.34 -0.16 -18.33
CA PRO A 65 7.16 -0.36 -17.13
C PRO A 65 8.12 -1.56 -17.17
N GLY A 66 8.01 -2.44 -18.17
CA GLY A 66 9.00 -3.48 -18.48
C GLY A 66 9.20 -4.55 -17.39
N SER A 67 10.44 -5.05 -17.28
CA SER A 67 10.80 -6.20 -16.42
C SER A 67 10.73 -5.91 -14.91
N LYS A 68 10.85 -4.65 -14.49
CA LYS A 68 10.76 -4.25 -13.07
C LYS A 68 9.37 -4.50 -12.50
N LEU A 69 8.30 -4.29 -13.28
CA LEU A 69 6.93 -4.60 -12.87
C LEU A 69 6.75 -6.09 -12.56
N ARG A 70 7.28 -6.98 -13.42
CA ARG A 70 7.21 -8.43 -13.15
C ARG A 70 7.93 -8.79 -11.86
N LYS A 71 9.13 -8.23 -11.64
CA LYS A 71 9.92 -8.49 -10.43
C LYS A 71 9.20 -8.01 -9.16
N ALA A 72 8.59 -6.82 -9.20
CA ALA A 72 7.84 -6.27 -8.06
C ALA A 72 6.64 -7.14 -7.68
N LYS A 73 5.87 -7.64 -8.68
CA LYS A 73 4.75 -8.56 -8.44
C LYS A 73 5.18 -9.84 -7.72
N VAL A 74 6.30 -10.44 -8.14
CA VAL A 74 6.84 -11.66 -7.51
C VAL A 74 7.29 -11.43 -6.06
N LEU A 75 7.87 -10.26 -5.80
CA LEU A 75 8.38 -9.88 -4.49
C LEU A 75 7.30 -9.32 -3.56
N GLY A 76 6.09 -9.07 -4.05
CA GLY A 76 4.99 -8.52 -3.25
C GLY A 76 5.14 -7.02 -2.94
N CYS A 77 5.94 -6.28 -3.73
CA CYS A 77 6.03 -4.83 -3.61
C CYS A 77 4.69 -4.20 -4.02
N GLU A 78 4.22 -3.19 -3.27
CA GLU A 78 3.00 -2.45 -3.61
C GLU A 78 3.19 -1.76 -4.96
N ILE A 79 2.14 -1.62 -5.76
CA ILE A 79 2.22 -1.05 -7.11
C ILE A 79 1.15 0.02 -7.26
N ILE A 80 1.57 1.25 -7.54
CA ILE A 80 0.69 2.39 -7.86
C ILE A 80 1.11 3.02 -9.18
N THR A 81 0.22 3.75 -9.83
CA THR A 81 0.54 4.50 -11.05
C THR A 81 1.25 5.81 -10.75
N THR A 82 1.84 6.43 -11.78
CA THR A 82 2.35 7.81 -11.65
C THR A 82 1.24 8.82 -11.36
N ASN A 83 -0.01 8.56 -11.75
CA ASN A 83 -1.13 9.46 -11.46
C ASN A 83 -1.51 9.36 -9.97
N ASP A 84 -1.57 8.16 -9.41
CA ASP A 84 -1.79 7.97 -7.97
C ASP A 84 -0.70 8.69 -7.16
N PHE A 85 0.56 8.60 -7.61
CA PHE A 85 1.66 9.36 -7.01
C PHE A 85 1.46 10.88 -7.09
N LYS A 86 0.92 11.39 -8.20
CA LYS A 86 0.56 12.81 -8.32
C LYS A 86 -0.55 13.19 -7.34
N ASP A 87 -1.57 12.35 -7.19
CA ASP A 87 -2.67 12.59 -6.26
C ASP A 87 -2.20 12.57 -4.80
N ILE A 88 -1.26 11.68 -4.45
CA ILE A 88 -0.57 11.68 -3.14
C ILE A 88 0.16 13.00 -2.92
N LEU A 89 0.93 13.47 -3.92
CA LEU A 89 1.66 14.73 -3.82
C LEU A 89 0.72 15.93 -3.67
N GLU A 90 -0.48 15.88 -4.23
CA GLU A 90 -1.47 16.95 -4.16
C GLU A 90 -2.43 16.82 -2.97
N GLY A 91 -2.20 15.87 -2.05
CA GLY A 91 -3.07 15.64 -0.88
C GLY A 91 -4.49 15.19 -1.23
N LYS A 92 -4.70 14.67 -2.45
CA LYS A 92 -6.03 14.29 -2.96
C LYS A 92 -6.44 12.88 -2.58
N ILE A 93 -5.50 12.08 -2.10
CA ILE A 93 -5.83 10.80 -1.50
C ILE A 93 -6.26 11.10 -0.07
N SER A 94 -7.57 11.20 0.14
CA SER A 94 -8.13 11.12 1.47
C SER A 94 -7.76 9.76 2.04
N ASN A 95 -6.90 9.75 3.06
CA ASN A 95 -7.05 8.74 4.10
C ASN A 95 -8.54 8.80 4.48
N VAL A 96 -9.24 7.67 4.46
CA VAL A 96 -10.61 7.56 5.02
C VAL A 96 -10.54 7.63 6.56
N GLU A 97 -9.61 8.40 7.08
CA GLU A 97 -9.28 8.67 8.47
C GLU A 97 -8.89 10.13 8.47
N ASN A 98 -9.87 11.02 8.65
CA ASN A 98 -9.73 12.39 9.16
C ASN A 98 -11.14 12.96 9.29
N ASP A 99 -11.89 12.39 10.23
CA ASP A 99 -12.94 13.04 11.02
C ASP A 99 -12.85 12.44 12.44
N ILE A 100 -11.66 12.53 13.05
CA ILE A 100 -11.46 12.30 14.48
C ILE A 100 -10.79 13.56 15.00
N ASP A 101 -11.47 14.21 15.93
CA ASP A 101 -11.04 15.44 16.62
C ASP A 101 -9.57 15.37 17.05
N GLU A 102 -8.78 16.36 16.64
CA GLU A 102 -7.35 16.51 16.93
C GLU A 102 -7.03 16.65 18.44
N ASP A 103 -8.04 16.70 19.31
CA ASP A 103 -7.87 16.80 20.77
C ASP A 103 -7.71 15.44 21.49
N ILE A 104 -7.87 14.30 20.80
CA ILE A 104 -7.86 12.96 21.45
C ILE A 104 -6.51 12.21 21.37
N LEU A 105 -5.60 12.57 20.45
CA LEU A 105 -4.42 11.74 20.14
C LEU A 105 -3.09 12.37 20.59
N ASN A 106 -2.96 12.61 21.89
CA ASN A 106 -1.64 12.76 22.51
C ASN A 106 -1.01 11.37 22.76
N ILE A 107 -0.80 10.59 21.69
CA ILE A 107 -0.07 9.31 21.73
C ILE A 107 0.91 9.24 20.56
N ASN A 108 2.17 9.55 20.88
CA ASN A 108 3.42 9.12 20.25
C ASN A 108 3.36 8.75 18.75
N THR A 109 3.56 9.76 17.92
CA THR A 109 4.00 9.62 16.53
C THR A 109 5.45 9.13 16.48
N ASN A 110 5.67 7.81 16.42
CA ASN A 110 6.90 7.15 15.93
C ASN A 110 6.76 5.62 16.03
N GLU A 111 6.08 4.98 15.07
CA GLU A 111 6.19 3.54 14.93
C GLU A 111 6.81 3.18 13.58
N ASN A 112 8.10 2.89 13.63
CA ASN A 112 8.69 1.91 12.73
C ASN A 112 7.74 0.71 12.70
N ILE A 113 7.22 0.33 11.53
CA ILE A 113 6.39 -0.87 11.38
C ILE A 113 7.30 -2.10 11.53
N ASN A 114 7.64 -2.39 12.78
CA ASN A 114 8.32 -3.58 13.29
C ASN A 114 7.31 -4.50 14.02
N GLU A 115 6.01 -4.20 13.96
CA GLU A 115 4.99 -5.01 14.60
C GLU A 115 4.82 -6.36 13.90
N VAL A 116 4.92 -7.43 14.69
CA VAL A 116 4.64 -8.80 14.24
C VAL A 116 3.13 -9.01 14.25
N ILE A 117 2.57 -9.49 13.14
CA ILE A 117 1.13 -9.81 13.09
C ILE A 117 0.89 -11.25 13.57
N TYR A 118 0.18 -11.38 14.69
CA TYR A 118 -0.27 -12.67 15.18
C TYR A 118 -1.59 -13.07 14.52
N ILE A 119 -1.57 -14.12 13.71
CA ILE A 119 -2.73 -14.61 12.95
C ILE A 119 -3.22 -16.02 13.32
N LEU A 120 -2.68 -16.60 14.39
CA LEU A 120 -3.09 -17.92 14.87
C LEU A 120 -4.60 -17.93 15.16
N ARG A 121 -5.33 -18.87 14.54
CA ARG A 121 -6.79 -19.06 14.62
C ARG A 121 -7.64 -17.89 14.12
N LYS A 122 -7.03 -16.85 13.56
CA LYS A 122 -7.77 -15.74 12.97
C LYS A 122 -8.36 -16.13 11.62
N ASN A 123 -9.55 -15.66 11.38
CA ASN A 123 -10.31 -15.82 10.15
C ASN A 123 -9.99 -14.68 9.18
N ILE A 124 -9.36 -15.01 8.04
CA ILE A 124 -8.78 -14.03 7.12
C ILE A 124 -9.46 -14.10 5.75
N LEU A 125 -9.97 -12.96 5.29
CA LEU A 125 -10.50 -12.80 3.94
C LEU A 125 -9.42 -12.22 3.02
N LEU A 126 -9.26 -12.81 1.82
CA LEU A 126 -8.29 -12.34 0.83
C LEU A 126 -8.97 -11.64 -0.35
N LEU A 127 -8.67 -10.35 -0.53
CA LEU A 127 -9.10 -9.56 -1.68
C LEU A 127 -7.91 -9.36 -2.65
N ILE A 128 -7.48 -10.46 -3.28
CA ILE A 128 -6.29 -10.53 -4.15
C ILE A 128 -6.68 -11.15 -5.49
N ASN A 129 -6.54 -10.39 -6.58
CA ASN A 129 -6.95 -10.83 -7.93
C ASN A 129 -5.94 -11.76 -8.62
N ASN A 130 -4.67 -11.73 -8.19
CA ASN A 130 -3.64 -12.55 -8.82
C ASN A 130 -3.56 -13.91 -8.13
N GLU A 131 -3.98 -14.97 -8.83
CA GLU A 131 -4.01 -16.34 -8.29
C GLU A 131 -2.65 -16.82 -7.74
N ALA A 132 -1.54 -16.51 -8.41
CA ALA A 132 -0.22 -16.93 -7.93
C ALA A 132 0.16 -16.24 -6.60
N ILE A 133 -0.15 -14.95 -6.48
CA ILE A 133 0.06 -14.18 -5.23
C ILE A 133 -0.90 -14.66 -4.14
N LYS A 134 -2.17 -14.88 -4.49
CA LYS A 134 -3.21 -15.39 -3.59
C LYS A 134 -2.81 -16.74 -2.99
N MET A 135 -2.39 -17.70 -3.83
CA MET A 135 -1.92 -19.01 -3.38
C MET A 135 -0.70 -18.94 -2.45
N LYS A 136 0.27 -18.07 -2.75
CA LYS A 136 1.42 -17.84 -1.87
C LYS A 136 0.99 -17.25 -0.52
N THR A 137 0.06 -16.31 -0.54
CA THR A 137 -0.48 -15.66 0.67
C THR A 137 -1.26 -16.65 1.53
N ILE A 138 -2.11 -17.48 0.92
CA ILE A 138 -2.85 -18.57 1.58
C ILE A 138 -1.87 -19.52 2.28
N ARG A 139 -0.81 -19.96 1.59
CA ARG A 139 0.21 -20.84 2.18
C ARG A 139 0.83 -20.22 3.42
N ASN A 140 1.23 -18.95 3.35
CA ASN A 140 1.84 -18.24 4.48
C ASN A 140 0.86 -18.09 5.65
N ILE A 141 -0.41 -17.78 5.37
CA ILE A 141 -1.46 -17.70 6.39
C ILE A 141 -1.64 -19.03 7.10
N LYS A 142 -1.76 -20.12 6.34
CA LYS A 142 -1.95 -21.48 6.88
C LYS A 142 -0.75 -21.93 7.71
N LEU A 143 0.48 -21.62 7.28
CA LEU A 143 1.71 -21.92 8.03
C LEU A 143 1.77 -21.20 9.38
N ASN A 144 1.15 -20.02 9.48
CA ASN A 144 1.06 -19.25 10.73
C ASN A 144 -0.27 -19.50 11.49
N GLY A 145 -0.99 -20.56 11.12
CA GLY A 145 -2.19 -21.02 11.82
C GLY A 145 -3.45 -20.19 11.60
N GLY A 146 -3.47 -19.31 10.59
CA GLY A 146 -4.67 -18.57 10.21
C GLY A 146 -5.61 -19.37 9.31
N ASN A 147 -6.89 -19.02 9.35
CA ASN A 147 -7.94 -19.59 8.53
C ASN A 147 -8.25 -18.67 7.35
N ILE A 148 -8.63 -19.25 6.21
CA ILE A 148 -9.05 -18.48 5.03
C ILE A 148 -10.56 -18.62 4.94
N ILE A 149 -11.24 -17.48 4.81
CA ILE A 149 -12.67 -17.41 4.54
C ILE A 149 -12.88 -17.00 3.07
N GLU A 150 -13.89 -17.58 2.44
CA GLU A 150 -14.32 -17.21 1.08
C GLU A 150 -15.56 -16.30 1.07
N ASN A 151 -16.44 -16.41 2.07
CA ASN A 151 -17.65 -15.62 2.18
C ASN A 151 -17.67 -14.75 3.47
N PHE A 152 -17.68 -13.44 3.28
CA PHE A 152 -17.66 -12.48 4.38
C PHE A 152 -19.02 -12.29 5.09
N GLU A 153 -20.10 -12.89 4.57
CA GLU A 153 -21.46 -12.77 5.13
C GLU A 153 -21.84 -13.94 6.04
N GLU A 154 -21.14 -15.07 5.95
CA GLU A 154 -21.49 -16.31 6.67
C GLU A 154 -20.57 -16.57 7.88
N GLU A 155 -19.37 -16.01 7.87
CA GLU A 155 -18.33 -16.30 8.85
C GLU A 155 -17.74 -15.02 9.41
N LYS A 156 -17.41 -15.02 10.72
CA LYS A 156 -16.73 -13.90 11.36
C LYS A 156 -15.37 -13.66 10.71
N VAL A 157 -15.15 -12.47 10.16
CA VAL A 157 -13.87 -12.04 9.59
C VAL A 157 -13.08 -11.26 10.65
N ASP A 158 -11.89 -11.75 11.02
CA ASP A 158 -11.00 -11.06 11.95
C ASP A 158 -10.04 -10.09 11.23
N LEU A 159 -9.72 -10.36 9.96
CA LEU A 159 -8.78 -9.57 9.16
C LEU A 159 -9.07 -9.68 7.67
N ILE A 160 -9.02 -8.55 6.96
CA ILE A 160 -9.02 -8.52 5.50
C ILE A 160 -7.62 -8.16 5.00
N VAL A 161 -7.02 -9.05 4.21
CA VAL A 161 -5.77 -8.76 3.50
C VAL A 161 -6.11 -8.48 2.04
N TYR A 162 -5.79 -7.27 1.57
CA TYR A 162 -6.19 -6.82 0.25
C TYR A 162 -5.02 -6.37 -0.63
N GLN A 163 -5.15 -6.56 -1.94
CA GLN A 163 -4.28 -5.92 -2.91
C GLN A 163 -4.95 -4.63 -3.40
N PRO A 164 -4.35 -3.43 -3.20
CA PRO A 164 -4.96 -2.17 -3.62
C PRO A 164 -5.45 -2.19 -5.08
N SER A 165 -6.72 -1.83 -5.27
CA SER A 165 -7.42 -1.85 -6.56
C SER A 165 -8.74 -1.08 -6.45
N SER A 166 -9.15 -0.36 -7.49
CA SER A 166 -10.44 0.35 -7.51
C SER A 166 -11.66 -0.58 -7.38
N LYS A 167 -11.51 -1.86 -7.70
CA LYS A 167 -12.60 -2.85 -7.65
C LYS A 167 -13.03 -3.24 -6.23
N ILE A 168 -12.19 -2.96 -5.23
CA ILE A 168 -12.41 -3.43 -3.86
C ILE A 168 -12.78 -2.30 -2.89
N THR A 169 -12.79 -1.05 -3.33
CA THR A 169 -13.08 0.13 -2.49
C THR A 169 -14.40 -0.03 -1.72
N ASN A 170 -15.48 -0.40 -2.42
CA ASN A 170 -16.79 -0.59 -1.79
C ASN A 170 -16.79 -1.68 -0.70
N ILE A 171 -15.99 -2.73 -0.86
CA ILE A 171 -15.87 -3.82 0.12
C ILE A 171 -15.09 -3.33 1.34
N LEU A 172 -14.00 -2.57 1.12
CA LEU A 172 -13.23 -1.98 2.21
C LEU A 172 -14.04 -0.94 2.99
N ASP A 173 -14.87 -0.14 2.31
CA ASP A 173 -15.75 0.83 2.98
C ASP A 173 -16.80 0.14 3.85
N LYS A 174 -17.37 -0.98 3.38
CA LYS A 174 -18.27 -1.82 4.18
C LYS A 174 -17.53 -2.41 5.39
N ALA A 175 -16.35 -3.00 5.17
CA ALA A 175 -15.53 -3.58 6.23
C ALA A 175 -15.17 -2.56 7.33
N LYS A 176 -14.84 -1.33 6.95
CA LYS A 176 -14.58 -0.23 7.90
C LYS A 176 -15.81 0.12 8.72
N LYS A 177 -16.99 0.24 8.10
CA LYS A 177 -18.26 0.48 8.81
C LYS A 177 -18.56 -0.64 9.82
N ASP A 178 -18.19 -1.86 9.46
CA ASP A 178 -18.37 -3.05 10.31
C ASP A 178 -17.23 -3.25 11.33
N ASN A 179 -16.30 -2.28 11.46
CA ASN A 179 -15.12 -2.32 12.34
C ASN A 179 -14.20 -3.56 12.13
N ILE A 180 -14.11 -4.03 10.88
CA ILE A 180 -13.23 -5.14 10.51
C ILE A 180 -11.84 -4.59 10.19
N ASN A 181 -10.80 -5.21 10.75
CA ASN A 181 -9.42 -4.82 10.48
C ASN A 181 -9.06 -5.10 9.02
N THR A 182 -8.49 -4.11 8.32
CA THR A 182 -8.07 -4.23 6.93
C THR A 182 -6.62 -3.83 6.76
N ILE A 183 -5.82 -4.63 6.07
CA ILE A 183 -4.41 -4.33 5.80
C ILE A 183 -4.07 -4.63 4.34
N SER A 184 -3.18 -3.83 3.76
CA SER A 184 -2.68 -4.11 2.42
C SER A 184 -1.77 -5.34 2.44
N LEU A 185 -1.72 -6.06 1.32
CA LEU A 185 -0.88 -7.24 1.15
C LEU A 185 0.61 -6.94 1.41
N GLY A 186 1.07 -5.75 1.03
CA GLY A 186 2.45 -5.31 1.27
C GLY A 186 2.76 -5.21 2.76
N VAL A 187 1.85 -4.59 3.53
CA VAL A 187 1.96 -4.47 4.99
C VAL A 187 1.87 -5.85 5.65
N PHE A 188 0.89 -6.67 5.27
CA PHE A 188 0.73 -8.02 5.78
C PHE A 188 1.99 -8.87 5.62
N ASN A 189 2.60 -8.84 4.43
CA ASN A 189 3.81 -9.61 4.16
C ASN A 189 4.98 -9.18 5.04
N LYS A 190 5.11 -7.89 5.36
CA LYS A 190 6.17 -7.40 6.26
C LYS A 190 5.94 -7.86 7.69
N MET A 191 4.72 -7.66 8.20
CA MET A 191 4.37 -8.01 9.57
C MET A 191 4.44 -9.52 9.84
N LEU A 192 4.28 -10.35 8.81
CA LEU A 192 4.38 -11.81 8.90
C LEU A 192 5.82 -12.35 8.74
N MET A 193 6.77 -11.51 8.29
CA MET A 193 8.16 -11.90 8.02
C MET A 193 9.13 -11.61 9.17
N ASN A 194 8.69 -10.88 10.20
CA ASN A 194 9.44 -10.62 11.44
C ASN A 194 9.09 -11.65 12.52
#